data_AF-A0A0F9EQV3-F1
#
_entry.id   AF-A0A0F9EQV3-F1
#
_cell.length_a   1.000
_cell.length_b   1.000
_cell.length_c   1.000
_cell.angle_alpha   90.00
_cell.angle_beta   90.00
_cell.angle_gamma   90.00
#
_symmetry.space_group_name_H-M   'P 1'
#
loop_
_entity.id
_entity.type
_entity.pdbx_description
1 polymer ?
#
loop_
_entity_poly.entity_id
_entity_poly.type
_entity_poly.pdbx_seq_one_letter_code
_entity_poly.pdbx_strand_id
1 'polypeptide(L)'
;AIEARGYIWGGVLAYHLNAGFILIRKPGKLPAATISETYDLEYGKDSIEMHKDAIENGEKVLVFDDLLATGGTARAACNLIEKAGGIIVGVAFIIELTGSLNGREKLDDYDVLSLVKIAVEE
;
A
#
# COMPACT_ATOMS: atom_id res chain seq x y z
N ALA A 1 -4.14 3.05 -3.53
CA ALA A 1 -3.39 3.83 -2.51
C ALA A 1 -3.94 3.52 -1.12
N ILE A 2 -3.13 3.71 -0.09
CA ILE A 2 -3.45 3.37 1.31
C ILE A 2 -4.01 4.60 2.04
N GLU A 3 -5.02 4.41 2.90
CA GLU A 3 -5.66 5.53 3.60
C GLU A 3 -4.77 6.18 4.68
N ALA A 4 -4.95 7.47 4.98
CA ALA A 4 -5.70 8.47 4.20
C ALA A 4 -4.76 9.38 3.41
N ARG A 5 -3.52 9.55 3.91
CA ARG A 5 -2.53 10.47 3.34
C ARG A 5 -2.08 10.05 1.95
N GLY A 6 -1.95 8.74 1.72
CA GLY A 6 -1.68 8.17 0.40
C GLY A 6 -2.71 8.56 -0.68
N TYR A 7 -3.92 8.98 -0.32
CA TYR A 7 -4.94 9.36 -1.30
C TYR A 7 -4.66 10.67 -2.02
N ILE A 8 -4.06 11.63 -1.33
CA ILE A 8 -3.81 12.97 -1.86
C ILE A 8 -2.97 12.85 -3.12
N TRP A 9 -1.85 12.14 -3.02
CA TRP A 9 -0.93 11.94 -4.12
C TRP A 9 -1.28 10.75 -4.98
N GLY A 10 -1.84 9.68 -4.42
CA GLY A 10 -2.27 8.51 -5.18
C GLY A 10 -3.33 8.84 -6.23
N GLY A 11 -4.28 9.72 -5.90
CA GLY A 11 -5.28 10.20 -6.86
C GLY A 11 -4.65 11.05 -7.97
N VAL A 12 -3.70 11.92 -7.62
CA VAL A 12 -2.94 12.73 -8.59
C VAL A 12 -2.11 11.87 -9.52
N LEU A 13 -1.45 10.82 -9.00
CA LEU A 13 -0.69 9.85 -9.78
C LEU A 13 -1.59 9.08 -10.74
N ALA A 14 -2.71 8.55 -10.26
CA ALA A 14 -3.66 7.82 -11.10
C ALA A 14 -4.20 8.72 -12.24
N TYR A 15 -4.52 9.98 -11.94
CA TYR A 15 -4.92 10.97 -12.94
C TYR A 15 -3.82 11.21 -13.99
N HIS A 16 -2.57 11.45 -13.56
CA HIS A 16 -1.45 11.67 -14.47
C HIS A 16 -1.10 10.45 -15.33
N LEU A 17 -1.29 9.24 -14.79
CA LEU A 17 -1.03 7.99 -15.50
C LEU A 17 -2.23 7.53 -16.35
N ASN A 18 -3.34 8.26 -16.33
CA ASN A 18 -4.60 7.86 -16.95
C ASN A 18 -5.03 6.44 -16.54
N ALA A 19 -4.94 6.16 -15.24
CA ALA A 19 -5.22 4.87 -14.62
C ALA A 19 -6.41 4.94 -13.66
N GLY A 20 -6.98 3.78 -13.34
CA GLY A 20 -7.95 3.66 -12.25
C GLY A 20 -7.34 4.01 -10.89
N PHE A 21 -8.19 4.46 -9.96
CA PHE A 21 -7.78 4.76 -8.59
C PHE A 21 -8.53 3.88 -7.59
N ILE A 22 -7.79 3.00 -6.91
CA ILE A 22 -8.33 2.02 -5.96
C ILE A 22 -8.01 2.46 -4.52
N LEU A 23 -9.03 2.40 -3.67
CA LEU A 23 -8.95 2.73 -2.25
C LEU A 23 -8.72 1.48 -1.40
N ILE A 24 -7.68 1.53 -0.55
CA ILE A 24 -7.44 0.54 0.50
C ILE A 24 -7.65 1.22 1.85
N ARG A 25 -8.62 0.75 2.63
CA ARG A 25 -9.14 1.44 3.83
C ARG A 25 -9.05 0.58 5.08
N LYS A 26 -9.21 1.20 6.25
CA LYS A 26 -9.53 0.44 7.47
C LYS A 26 -10.91 -0.23 7.38
N PRO A 27 -11.17 -1.28 8.18
CA PRO A 27 -12.40 -2.05 8.09
C PRO A 27 -13.68 -1.23 8.26
N GLY A 28 -14.70 -1.57 7.47
CA GLY A 28 -16.04 -0.97 7.57
C GLY A 28 -16.15 0.42 6.95
N LYS A 29 -15.15 0.88 6.20
CA LYS A 29 -15.16 2.18 5.49
C LYS A 29 -15.58 2.08 4.02
N LEU A 30 -15.61 0.87 3.46
CA LEU A 30 -15.95 0.62 2.06
C LEU A 30 -17.41 0.15 1.95
N PRO A 31 -18.22 0.68 1.01
CA PRO A 31 -19.67 0.44 0.98
C PRO A 31 -20.11 -0.86 0.31
N ALA A 32 -19.20 -1.59 -0.34
CA ALA A 32 -19.50 -2.79 -1.13
C ALA A 32 -18.72 -3.99 -0.56
N ALA A 33 -18.87 -5.17 -1.17
CA ALA A 33 -18.16 -6.36 -0.71
C ALA A 33 -16.64 -6.15 -0.73
N THR A 34 -15.98 -6.50 0.37
CA THR A 34 -14.54 -6.32 0.53
C THR A 34 -13.81 -7.66 0.67
N ILE A 35 -12.51 -7.61 0.36
CA ILE A 35 -11.52 -8.57 0.86
C ILE A 35 -10.66 -7.85 1.90
N SER A 36 -10.17 -8.59 2.89
CA SER A 36 -9.39 -8.04 4.00
C SER A 36 -8.04 -8.73 4.19
N GLU A 37 -7.09 -7.97 4.70
CA GLU A 37 -5.81 -8.48 5.20
C GLU A 37 -5.52 -7.96 6.59
N THR A 38 -5.15 -8.87 7.47
CA THR A 38 -4.75 -8.59 8.84
C THR A 38 -3.24 -8.69 8.95
N TYR A 39 -2.62 -7.72 9.61
CA TYR A 39 -1.18 -7.71 9.86
C TYR A 39 -0.87 -7.36 11.31
N ASP A 40 0.29 -7.83 11.76
CA ASP A 40 0.73 -7.65 13.13
C ASP A 40 1.32 -6.24 13.35
N LEU A 41 1.00 -5.67 14.50
CA LEU A 41 1.63 -4.48 15.05
C LEU A 41 2.53 -4.90 16.23
N GLU A 42 3.33 -3.98 16.75
CA GLU A 42 4.10 -4.20 17.98
C GLU A 42 3.19 -4.59 19.15
N TYR A 43 2.01 -3.96 19.22
CA TYR A 43 0.98 -4.28 20.20
C TYR A 43 -0.36 -4.50 19.49
N GLY A 44 -0.62 -5.75 19.10
CA GLY A 44 -1.90 -6.18 18.54
C GLY A 44 -1.87 -6.42 17.03
N LYS A 45 -3.03 -6.29 16.40
CA LYS A 45 -3.19 -6.46 14.96
C LYS A 45 -4.03 -5.31 14.41
N ASP A 46 -3.77 -4.92 13.17
CA ASP A 46 -4.65 -4.05 12.42
C ASP A 46 -5.09 -4.77 11.14
N SER A 47 -6.05 -4.20 10.42
CA SER A 47 -6.52 -4.75 9.15
C SER A 47 -6.77 -3.65 8.14
N ILE A 48 -6.71 -4.02 6.89
CA ILE A 48 -7.09 -3.18 5.76
C ILE A 48 -8.02 -3.95 4.83
N GLU A 49 -8.84 -3.20 4.09
CA GLU A 49 -9.85 -3.70 3.18
C GLU A 49 -9.74 -3.02 1.82
N MET A 50 -10.09 -3.78 0.78
CA MET A 50 -10.26 -3.31 -0.59
C MET A 50 -11.55 -3.88 -1.15
N HIS A 51 -12.24 -3.15 -2.03
CA HIS A 51 -13.40 -3.71 -2.74
C HIS A 51 -12.99 -4.95 -3.54
N LYS A 52 -13.79 -6.01 -3.48
CA LYS A 52 -13.48 -7.31 -4.09
C LYS A 52 -13.42 -7.23 -5.62
N ASP A 53 -14.17 -6.31 -6.21
CA ASP A 53 -14.27 -6.02 -7.64
C ASP A 53 -13.38 -4.87 -8.09
N ALA A 54 -12.46 -4.39 -7.24
CA ALA A 54 -11.58 -3.28 -7.57
C ALA A 54 -10.52 -3.61 -8.64
N ILE A 55 -10.23 -4.89 -8.84
CA ILE A 55 -9.12 -5.38 -9.68
C ILE A 55 -9.62 -6.55 -10.52
N GLU A 56 -9.33 -6.50 -11.81
CA GLU A 56 -9.47 -7.64 -12.71
C GLU A 56 -8.17 -8.46 -12.77
N ASN A 57 -8.30 -9.76 -13.03
CA ASN A 57 -7.17 -10.67 -13.01
C ASN A 57 -6.14 -10.30 -14.11
N GLY A 58 -4.88 -10.12 -13.70
CA GLY A 58 -3.78 -9.69 -14.57
C GLY A 58 -3.61 -8.17 -14.70
N GLU A 59 -4.44 -7.35 -14.07
CA GLU A 59 -4.25 -5.89 -14.07
C GLU A 59 -2.94 -5.51 -13.38
N LYS A 60 -2.25 -4.53 -13.97
CA LYS A 60 -1.00 -3.99 -13.43
C LYS A 60 -1.30 -2.89 -12.42
N VAL A 61 -0.78 -3.04 -11.21
CA VAL A 61 -1.10 -2.15 -10.09
C VAL A 61 0.16 -1.54 -9.50
N LEU A 62 0.16 -0.22 -9.35
CA LEU A 62 1.14 0.52 -8.57
C LEU A 62 0.59 0.74 -7.15
N VAL A 63 1.31 0.25 -6.14
CA VAL A 63 0.99 0.54 -4.74
C VAL A 63 1.63 1.87 -4.37
N PHE A 64 0.87 2.72 -3.67
CA PHE A 64 1.35 4.04 -3.27
C PHE A 64 0.86 4.42 -1.86
N ASP A 65 1.76 5.02 -1.08
CA ASP A 65 1.47 5.73 0.17
C ASP A 65 2.42 6.92 0.36
N ASP A 66 2.13 7.81 1.32
CA ASP A 66 2.98 8.98 1.56
C ASP A 66 4.32 8.60 2.21
N LEU A 67 4.32 7.65 3.14
CA LEU A 67 5.49 7.33 3.96
C LEU A 67 5.68 5.82 4.18
N LEU A 68 6.89 5.31 3.94
CA LEU A 68 7.33 3.98 4.35
C LEU A 68 8.00 4.05 5.73
N ALA A 69 7.38 3.40 6.72
CA ALA A 69 7.94 3.19 8.07
C ALA A 69 8.37 1.73 8.27
N THR A 70 7.54 0.90 8.91
CA THR A 70 7.82 -0.53 9.18
C THR A 70 7.44 -1.46 8.04
N GLY A 71 6.84 -0.94 6.95
CA GLY A 71 6.41 -1.71 5.77
C GLY A 71 5.17 -2.60 5.95
N GLY A 72 4.62 -2.73 7.16
CA GLY A 72 3.53 -3.68 7.46
C GLY A 72 2.26 -3.43 6.64
N THR A 73 1.77 -2.19 6.64
CA THR A 73 0.55 -1.83 5.89
C THR A 73 0.75 -1.94 4.37
N ALA A 74 1.93 -1.56 3.86
CA ALA A 74 2.25 -1.68 2.45
C ALA A 74 2.30 -3.16 2.00
N ARG A 75 2.91 -4.04 2.82
CA ARG A 75 2.91 -5.48 2.54
C ARG A 75 1.51 -6.07 2.57
N ALA A 76 0.69 -5.70 3.54
CA ALA A 76 -0.70 -6.13 3.59
C ALA A 76 -1.49 -5.68 2.35
N ALA A 77 -1.23 -4.45 1.86
CA ALA A 77 -1.86 -3.93 0.65
C ALA A 77 -1.43 -4.72 -0.60
N CYS A 78 -0.15 -5.09 -0.68
CA CYS A 78 0.36 -5.95 -1.75
C CYS A 78 -0.35 -7.30 -1.76
N ASN A 79 -0.46 -7.96 -0.59
CA ASN A 79 -1.14 -9.24 -0.48
C ASN A 79 -2.63 -9.16 -0.89
N LEU A 80 -3.34 -8.07 -0.54
CA LEU A 80 -4.73 -7.84 -0.99
C LEU A 80 -4.84 -7.80 -2.52
N ILE A 81 -3.93 -7.07 -3.16
CA ILE A 81 -3.90 -6.89 -4.61
C ILE A 81 -3.63 -8.22 -5.31
N GLU A 82 -2.65 -8.98 -4.83
CA GLU A 82 -2.32 -10.30 -5.37
C GLU A 82 -3.46 -11.30 -5.17
N LYS A 83 -4.13 -11.28 -4.01
CA LYS A 83 -5.34 -12.09 -3.75
C LYS A 83 -6.48 -11.78 -4.72
N ALA A 84 -6.56 -10.55 -5.21
CA ALA A 84 -7.54 -10.13 -6.23
C ALA A 84 -7.08 -10.46 -7.67
N GLY A 85 -5.87 -11.01 -7.85
CA GLY A 85 -5.30 -11.34 -9.16
C GLY A 85 -4.51 -10.20 -9.81
N GLY A 86 -4.24 -9.11 -9.08
CA GLY A 86 -3.43 -8.00 -9.57
C GLY A 86 -1.93 -8.35 -9.63
N ILE A 87 -1.24 -7.76 -10.60
CA ILE A 87 0.21 -7.84 -10.77
C ILE A 87 0.83 -6.54 -10.28
N ILE A 88 1.59 -6.60 -9.19
CA ILE A 88 2.25 -5.43 -8.63
C ILE A 88 3.45 -5.08 -9.50
N VAL A 89 3.42 -3.89 -10.09
CA VAL A 89 4.53 -3.38 -10.93
C VAL A 89 5.52 -2.52 -10.15
N GLY A 90 5.18 -2.17 -8.91
CA GLY A 90 6.05 -1.44 -8.00
C GLY A 90 5.29 -0.93 -6.77
N VAL A 91 6.07 -0.48 -5.79
CA VAL A 91 5.57 0.16 -4.56
C VAL A 91 6.29 1.50 -4.40
N ALA A 92 5.54 2.59 -4.36
CA ALA A 92 6.10 3.93 -4.33
C ALA A 92 5.70 4.72 -3.08
N PHE A 93 6.65 5.50 -2.56
CA PHE A 93 6.49 6.36 -1.40
C PHE A 93 7.08 7.75 -1.67
N ILE A 94 6.57 8.77 -0.98
CA ILE A 94 7.24 10.08 -0.98
C ILE A 94 8.43 10.03 -0.02
N ILE A 95 8.19 9.57 1.21
CA ILE A 95 9.19 9.51 2.28
C ILE A 95 9.46 8.05 2.65
N GLU A 96 10.72 7.70 2.88
CA GLU A 96 11.12 6.44 3.49
C GLU A 96 11.92 6.73 4.77
N LEU A 97 11.46 6.20 5.89
CA LEU A 97 12.18 6.23 7.16
C LEU A 97 13.15 5.04 7.19
N THR A 98 14.44 5.34 7.02
CA THR A 98 15.53 4.35 7.03
C THR A 98 16.14 4.23 8.43
N GLY A 99 17.02 3.26 8.66
CA GLY A 99 17.64 3.04 9.97
C GLY A 99 16.97 1.87 10.70
N SER A 100 16.57 2.05 11.95
CA SER A 100 16.08 0.95 12.81
C SER A 100 14.74 0.31 12.38
N LEU A 101 13.98 0.94 11.48
CA LEU A 101 12.65 0.46 11.07
C LEU A 101 12.67 -0.64 10.01
N ASN A 102 13.70 -0.68 9.15
CA ASN A 102 13.90 -1.68 8.09
C ASN A 102 12.66 -2.00 7.23
N GLY A 103 11.78 -1.01 6.97
CA GLY A 103 10.49 -1.27 6.32
C GLY A 103 10.58 -1.83 4.90
N ARG A 104 11.66 -1.52 4.19
CA ARG A 104 11.91 -1.99 2.82
C ARG A 104 12.09 -3.51 2.75
N GLU A 105 12.66 -4.13 3.79
CA GLU A 105 12.89 -5.59 3.84
C GLU A 105 11.58 -6.39 3.73
N LYS A 106 10.45 -5.83 4.17
CA LYS A 106 9.13 -6.49 4.03
C LYS A 106 8.59 -6.47 2.60
N LEU A 107 9.24 -5.71 1.71
CA LEU A 107 8.84 -5.43 0.35
C LEU A 107 9.93 -5.84 -0.66
N ASP A 108 10.91 -6.67 -0.26
CA ASP A 108 12.03 -7.10 -1.11
C ASP A 108 11.61 -7.85 -2.38
N ASP A 109 10.38 -8.37 -2.40
CA ASP A 109 9.76 -9.02 -3.57
C ASP A 109 9.36 -8.01 -4.67
N TYR A 110 9.43 -6.70 -4.39
CA TYR A 110 8.90 -5.64 -5.25
C TYR A 110 9.96 -4.58 -5.58
N ASP A 111 9.76 -3.90 -6.72
CA ASP A 111 10.51 -2.67 -7.01
C ASP A 111 9.98 -1.52 -6.14
N VAL A 112 10.79 -1.07 -5.18
CA VAL A 112 10.40 -0.05 -4.20
C VAL A 112 11.07 1.29 -4.50
N LEU A 113 10.26 2.30 -4.80
CA LEU A 113 10.67 3.68 -5.03
C LEU A 113 10.33 4.57 -3.82
N SER A 114 11.29 5.39 -3.38
CA SER A 114 11.05 6.48 -2.43
C SER A 114 11.74 7.75 -2.91
N LEU A 115 11.11 8.91 -2.76
CA LEU A 115 11.66 10.18 -3.24
C LEU A 115 12.63 10.82 -2.24
N VAL A 116 12.32 10.73 -0.95
CA VAL A 116 13.11 11.29 0.14
C VAL A 116 13.36 10.21 1.17
N LYS A 117 14.63 10.07 1.59
CA LYS A 117 15.03 9.15 2.65
C LYS A 117 15.45 9.92 3.88
N ILE A 118 14.87 9.57 5.03
CA ILE A 118 15.16 10.19 6.32
C ILE A 118 15.63 9.09 7.27
N ALA A 119 16.86 9.20 7.77
CA ALA A 119 17.36 8.28 8.78
C ALA A 119 16.68 8.57 10.12
N VAL A 120 16.17 7.53 10.76
CA VAL A 120 15.73 7.54 12.15
C VAL A 120 16.65 6.63 12.96
N GLU A 121 17.24 7.19 14.01
CA GLU A 121 17.95 6.48 15.06
C GLU A 121 16.97 6.32 16.24
N GLU A 122 17.14 5.27 17.04
CA GLU A 122 16.37 5.12 18.30
C GLU A 122 16.58 6.31 19.25
#